data_AF-A0A1F4TM74-F1
#
_entry.id   AF-A0A1F4TM74-F1
#
_cell.length_a   1.000
_cell.length_b   1.000
_cell.length_c   1.000
_cell.angle_alpha   90.00
_cell.angle_beta   90.00
_cell.angle_gamma   90.00
#
_symmetry.space_group_name_H-M   'P 1'
#
loop_
_entity.id
_entity.type
_entity.pdbx_description
1 polymer ?
#
loop_
_entity_poly.entity_id
_entity_poly.type
_entity_poly.pdbx_seq_one_letter_code
_entity_poly.pdbx_strand_id
1 'polypeptide(L)'
;MDTQLSKQKSTWTPAKEFLPIILGKEIGDELEEKDLVKIELFEKGLAQELKKDDTINQAIKKIVKMALAAEFGPSLVAAKGAQGMIETICRGITGDAELRKQALIIIDRFAQDQAKV
;
A
#
# COMPACT_ATOMS: atom_id res chain seq x y z
N MET A 1 31.93 31.13 7.53
CA MET A 1 32.03 29.88 6.75
C MET A 1 30.78 29.10 7.04
N ASP A 2 29.77 29.39 6.22
CA ASP A 2 28.40 28.92 6.31
C ASP A 2 28.33 27.45 5.89
N THR A 3 27.96 26.57 6.82
CA THR A 3 27.52 25.21 6.45
C THR A 3 26.01 25.25 6.32
N GLN A 4 25.54 25.53 5.10
CA GLN A 4 24.13 25.42 4.75
C GLN A 4 23.71 23.96 4.92
N LEU A 5 22.90 23.68 5.94
CA LEU A 5 22.04 22.50 6.01
C LEU A 5 21.08 22.57 4.82
N SER A 6 21.46 21.95 3.70
CA SER A 6 20.53 21.71 2.60
C SER A 6 19.51 20.67 3.06
N LYS A 7 18.40 21.17 3.62
CA LYS A 7 17.14 20.42 3.66
C LYS A 7 16.81 20.06 2.22
N GLN A 8 17.18 18.84 1.79
CA GLN A 8 16.64 18.23 0.58
C GLN A 8 15.13 18.24 0.75
N LYS A 9 14.46 19.20 0.10
CA LYS A 9 13.01 19.16 -0.09
C LYS A 9 12.75 17.83 -0.79
N SER A 10 12.11 16.91 -0.08
CA SER A 10 11.58 15.67 -0.66
C SER A 10 10.79 16.11 -1.89
N THR A 11 11.33 15.81 -3.07
CA THR A 11 10.65 16.08 -4.34
C THR A 11 9.39 15.23 -4.32
N TRP A 12 8.29 15.89 -4.02
CA TRP A 12 6.96 15.31 -4.01
C TRP A 12 6.69 14.72 -5.39
N THR A 13 6.38 13.43 -5.43
CA THR A 13 6.02 12.69 -6.64
C THR A 13 4.50 12.51 -6.66
N PRO A 14 3.85 12.58 -7.84
CA PRO A 14 2.40 12.37 -8.00
C PRO A 14 1.90 11.03 -7.41
N ALA A 15 2.81 10.05 -7.28
CA ALA A 15 2.60 8.79 -6.59
C ALA A 15 2.07 8.92 -5.15
N LYS A 16 2.41 10.01 -4.45
CA LYS A 16 2.00 10.27 -3.06
C LYS A 16 0.64 10.97 -2.92
N GLU A 17 0.03 11.46 -4.00
CA GLU A 17 -1.26 12.17 -3.94
C GLU A 17 -2.46 11.28 -3.67
N PHE A 18 -2.41 10.02 -4.12
CA PHE A 18 -3.53 9.11 -3.99
C PHE A 18 -3.54 8.33 -2.67
N LEU A 19 -2.41 8.35 -1.94
CA LEU A 19 -2.26 7.67 -0.66
C LEU A 19 -3.18 8.22 0.45
N PRO A 20 -3.31 9.55 0.63
CA PRO A 20 -4.32 10.11 1.55
C PRO A 20 -5.73 9.62 1.20
N ILE A 21 -6.09 9.64 -0.08
CA ILE A 21 -7.42 9.21 -0.57
C ILE A 21 -7.66 7.72 -0.27
N ILE A 22 -6.67 6.86 -0.48
CA ILE A 22 -6.73 5.41 -0.20
C ILE A 22 -6.84 5.14 1.31
N LEU A 23 -6.28 6.01 2.16
CA LEU A 23 -6.34 5.93 3.61
C LEU A 23 -7.57 6.64 4.22
N GLY A 24 -8.47 7.18 3.39
CA GLY A 24 -9.62 7.97 3.85
C GLY A 24 -9.25 9.31 4.49
N LYS A 25 -8.03 9.81 4.25
CA LYS A 25 -7.56 11.13 4.68
C LYS A 25 -7.74 12.14 3.57
N GLU A 26 -8.05 13.39 3.93
CA GLU A 26 -8.20 14.45 2.94
C GLU A 26 -6.82 14.84 2.36
N ILE A 27 -6.79 15.27 1.10
CA ILE A 27 -5.59 15.79 0.47
C ILE A 27 -5.17 17.06 1.24
N GLY A 28 -4.11 16.97 2.04
CA GLY A 28 -3.63 18.09 2.86
C GLY A 28 -3.35 17.74 4.32
N ASP A 29 -3.80 16.56 4.79
CA ASP A 29 -3.44 16.09 6.13
C ASP A 29 -1.93 15.79 6.22
N GLU A 30 -1.25 16.37 7.22
CA GLU A 30 0.14 16.04 7.51
C GLU A 30 0.24 14.57 7.93
N LEU A 31 0.91 13.76 7.12
CA LEU A 31 1.25 12.39 7.48
C LEU A 31 2.44 12.43 8.45
N GLU A 32 2.28 11.79 9.60
CA GLU A 32 3.39 11.60 10.53
C GLU A 32 4.49 10.76 9.87
N GLU A 33 5.75 10.97 10.28
CA GLU A 33 6.90 10.23 9.74
C GLU A 33 6.73 8.71 9.84
N LYS A 34 6.11 8.23 10.93
CA LYS A 34 5.79 6.81 11.13
C LYS A 34 4.80 6.25 10.09
N ASP A 35 3.85 7.06 9.64
CA ASP A 35 2.85 6.66 8.64
C ASP A 35 3.48 6.60 7.25
N LEU A 36 4.39 7.54 6.95
CA LEU A 36 5.17 7.53 5.70
C LEU A 36 6.03 6.27 5.57
N VAL A 37 6.69 5.85 6.66
CA VAL A 37 7.49 4.62 6.67
C VAL A 37 6.64 3.39 6.40
N LYS A 38 5.45 3.30 7.02
CA LYS A 38 4.50 2.18 6.78
C LYS A 38 4.03 2.14 5.34
N ILE A 39 3.68 3.30 4.79
CA ILE A 39 3.29 3.44 3.38
C ILE A 39 4.42 2.98 2.46
N GLU A 40 5.65 3.41 2.72
CA GLU A 40 6.80 3.03 1.90
C GLU A 40 7.07 1.52 1.95
N LEU A 41 6.97 0.90 3.13
CA LEU A 41 7.07 -0.55 3.30
C LEU A 41 5.98 -1.29 2.53
N PHE A 42 4.74 -0.79 2.61
CA PHE A 42 3.61 -1.34 1.87
C PHE A 42 3.84 -1.27 0.35
N GLU A 43 4.20 -0.11 -0.18
CA GLU A 43 4.39 0.09 -1.62
C GLU A 43 5.56 -0.75 -2.15
N LYS A 44 6.70 -0.77 -1.45
CA LYS A 44 7.87 -1.58 -1.84
C LYS A 44 7.55 -3.07 -1.81
N GLY A 45 6.86 -3.55 -0.78
CA GLY A 45 6.44 -4.94 -0.67
C GLY A 45 5.46 -5.33 -1.79
N LEU A 46 4.48 -4.47 -2.06
CA LEU A 46 3.48 -4.74 -3.08
C LEU A 46 4.07 -4.74 -4.50
N ALA A 47 5.01 -3.84 -4.80
CA ALA A 47 5.70 -3.79 -6.10
C ALA A 47 6.47 -5.09 -6.41
N GLN A 48 6.99 -5.77 -5.38
CA GLN A 48 7.72 -7.03 -5.52
C GLN A 48 6.80 -8.25 -5.62
N GLU A 49 5.67 -8.22 -4.90
CA GLU A 49 4.77 -9.36 -4.78
C GLU A 49 3.71 -9.39 -5.88
N LEU A 50 3.21 -8.24 -6.34
CA LEU A 50 2.15 -8.15 -7.35
C LEU A 50 2.69 -8.55 -8.72
N LYS A 51 1.95 -9.38 -9.44
CA LYS A 51 2.30 -9.88 -10.78
C LYS A 51 1.19 -9.61 -11.78
N LYS A 52 1.56 -9.48 -13.05
CA LYS A 52 0.62 -9.23 -14.16
C LYS A 52 -0.40 -10.35 -14.38
N ASP A 53 -0.08 -11.57 -13.97
CA ASP A 53 -0.93 -12.76 -14.06
C ASP A 53 -1.78 -13.01 -12.80
N ASP A 54 -1.68 -12.15 -11.78
CA ASP A 54 -2.54 -12.25 -10.61
C ASP A 54 -4.00 -12.02 -11.00
N THR A 55 -4.87 -12.93 -10.58
CA THR A 55 -6.30 -12.65 -10.52
C THR A 55 -6.58 -11.54 -9.52
N ILE A 56 -7.71 -10.84 -9.68
CA ILE A 56 -8.15 -9.79 -8.74
C ILE A 56 -8.11 -10.28 -7.29
N ASN A 57 -8.56 -11.52 -7.03
CA ASN A 57 -8.55 -12.09 -5.68
C ASN A 57 -7.14 -12.34 -5.14
N GLN A 58 -6.20 -12.77 -5.98
CA GLN A 58 -4.80 -12.94 -5.57
C GLN A 58 -4.15 -11.59 -5.29
N ALA A 59 -4.42 -10.59 -6.13
CA ALA A 59 -3.93 -9.23 -5.96
C ALA A 59 -4.45 -8.59 -4.66
N ILE A 60 -5.76 -8.68 -4.39
CA ILE A 60 -6.36 -8.22 -3.12
C ILE A 60 -5.72 -8.93 -1.93
N LYS A 61 -5.50 -10.25 -2.02
CA LYS A 61 -4.84 -11.00 -0.95
C LYS A 61 -3.42 -10.50 -0.67
N LYS A 62 -2.65 -10.17 -1.70
CA LYS A 62 -1.30 -9.59 -1.57
C LYS A 62 -1.34 -8.20 -0.95
N ILE A 63 -2.28 -7.35 -1.38
CA ILE A 63 -2.53 -6.03 -0.77
C ILE A 63 -2.78 -6.18 0.74
N VAL A 64 -3.73 -7.04 1.13
CA VAL A 64 -4.05 -7.25 2.55
C VAL A 64 -2.85 -7.76 3.33
N LYS A 65 -2.10 -8.74 2.78
CA LYS A 65 -0.90 -9.28 3.42
C LYS A 65 0.16 -8.20 3.62
N MET A 66 0.43 -7.38 2.62
CA MET A 66 1.43 -6.30 2.72
C MET A 66 1.00 -5.19 3.67
N ALA A 67 -0.27 -4.81 3.66
CA ALA A 67 -0.82 -3.82 4.57
C ALA A 67 -0.66 -4.26 6.04
N LEU A 68 -1.00 -5.52 6.33
CA LEU A 68 -0.83 -6.09 7.68
C LEU A 68 0.64 -6.20 8.09
N ALA A 69 1.53 -6.57 7.16
CA ALA A 69 2.95 -6.65 7.43
C ALA A 69 3.58 -5.27 7.68
N ALA A 70 3.12 -4.23 6.97
CA ALA A 70 3.57 -2.86 7.17
C ALA A 70 3.07 -2.28 8.50
N GLU A 71 1.82 -2.58 8.88
CA GLU A 71 1.19 -2.05 10.09
C GLU A 71 1.68 -2.73 11.37
N PHE A 72 1.78 -4.07 11.35
CA PHE A 72 2.03 -4.88 12.55
C PHE A 72 3.31 -5.71 12.50
N GLY A 73 4.06 -5.61 11.40
CA GLY A 73 5.29 -6.37 11.17
C GLY A 73 5.07 -7.73 10.49
N PRO A 74 6.13 -8.30 9.89
CA PRO A 74 6.06 -9.55 9.11
C PRO A 74 5.74 -10.79 9.97
N SER A 75 5.99 -10.73 11.29
CA SER A 75 5.68 -11.82 12.21
C SER A 75 4.19 -12.12 12.29
N LEU A 76 3.33 -11.09 12.18
CA LEU A 76 1.88 -11.26 12.20
C LEU A 76 1.42 -12.11 11.02
N VAL A 77 1.86 -11.78 9.80
CA VAL A 77 1.43 -12.50 8.59
C VAL A 77 2.03 -13.91 8.46
N ALA A 78 3.09 -14.21 9.20
CA ALA A 78 3.67 -15.54 9.30
C ALA A 78 2.99 -16.44 10.34
N ALA A 79 2.13 -15.88 11.22
CA ALA A 79 1.46 -16.64 12.26
C ALA A 79 0.41 -17.60 11.67
N LYS A 80 0.24 -18.78 12.29
CA LYS A 80 -0.72 -19.81 11.83
C LYS A 80 -2.16 -19.31 11.67
N GLY A 81 -2.60 -18.34 12.49
CA GLY A 81 -3.95 -17.77 12.44
C GLY A 81 -4.13 -16.65 11.40
N ALA A 82 -3.04 -16.11 10.84
CA ALA A 82 -3.11 -14.94 9.99
C ALA A 82 -3.84 -15.18 8.67
N GLN A 83 -3.76 -16.42 8.15
CA GLN A 83 -4.41 -16.80 6.91
C GLN A 83 -5.94 -16.61 6.96
N GLY A 84 -6.59 -17.02 8.07
CA GLY A 84 -8.04 -16.86 8.23
C GLY A 84 -8.46 -15.40 8.36
N MET A 85 -7.65 -14.58 9.03
CA MET A 85 -7.86 -13.14 9.12
C MET A 85 -7.72 -12.46 7.76
N ILE A 86 -6.66 -12.78 7.00
CA ILE A 86 -6.45 -12.27 5.64
C ILE A 86 -7.64 -12.63 4.76
N GLU A 87 -8.12 -13.87 4.79
CA GLU A 87 -9.28 -14.30 4.00
C GLU A 87 -10.56 -13.57 4.39
N THR A 88 -10.77 -13.34 5.68
CA THR A 88 -11.93 -12.60 6.18
C THR A 88 -11.92 -11.15 5.68
N ILE A 89 -10.77 -10.49 5.75
CA ILE A 89 -10.60 -9.12 5.23
C ILE A 89 -10.79 -9.08 3.71
N CYS A 90 -10.21 -10.04 2.97
CA CYS A 90 -10.41 -10.14 1.51
C CYS A 90 -11.88 -10.27 1.14
N ARG A 91 -12.66 -11.05 1.90
CA ARG A 91 -14.11 -11.18 1.71
C ARG A 91 -14.83 -9.86 1.98
N GLY A 92 -14.44 -9.12 3.01
CA GLY A 92 -14.97 -7.79 3.29
C GLY A 92 -14.72 -6.82 2.13
N ILE A 93 -13.48 -6.75 1.64
CA ILE A 93 -13.09 -5.90 0.51
C ILE A 93 -13.85 -6.27 -0.76
N THR A 94 -13.96 -7.56 -1.07
CA THR A 94 -14.65 -8.01 -2.29
C THR A 94 -16.17 -7.87 -2.22
N GLY A 95 -16.75 -7.97 -1.03
CA GLY A 95 -18.17 -7.81 -0.77
C GLY A 95 -18.65 -6.35 -0.77
N ASP A 96 -17.78 -5.41 -0.44
CA ASP A 96 -18.08 -3.98 -0.44
C ASP A 96 -17.67 -3.31 -1.76
N ALA A 97 -18.58 -2.54 -2.37
CA ALA A 97 -18.34 -1.95 -3.69
C ALA A 97 -17.26 -0.85 -3.68
N GLU A 98 -17.18 -0.06 -2.62
CA GLU A 98 -16.23 1.05 -2.52
C GLU A 98 -14.84 0.52 -2.18
N LEU A 99 -14.73 -0.41 -1.21
CA LEU A 99 -13.46 -1.05 -0.90
C LEU A 99 -12.91 -1.84 -2.09
N ARG A 100 -13.79 -2.53 -2.84
CA ARG A 100 -13.38 -3.23 -4.07
C ARG A 100 -12.84 -2.26 -5.11
N LYS A 101 -13.49 -1.12 -5.30
CA LYS A 101 -13.04 -0.07 -6.21
C LYS A 101 -11.67 0.48 -5.79
N GLN A 102 -11.48 0.80 -4.52
CA GLN A 102 -10.20 1.26 -3.99
C GLN A 102 -9.09 0.22 -4.22
N ALA A 103 -9.37 -1.05 -3.95
CA ALA A 103 -8.42 -2.13 -4.20
C ALA A 103 -8.05 -2.23 -5.70
N LEU A 104 -9.02 -2.11 -6.61
CA LEU A 104 -8.75 -2.12 -8.05
C LEU A 104 -7.90 -0.93 -8.51
N ILE A 105 -8.10 0.26 -7.95
CA ILE A 105 -7.26 1.44 -8.24
C ILE A 105 -5.81 1.18 -7.83
N ILE A 106 -5.59 0.58 -6.66
CA ILE A 106 -4.25 0.18 -6.22
C ILE A 106 -3.65 -0.81 -7.23
N ILE A 107 -4.38 -1.87 -7.58
CA ILE A 107 -3.89 -2.89 -8.51
C ILE A 107 -3.52 -2.28 -9.87
N ASP A 108 -4.38 -1.42 -10.42
CA ASP A 108 -4.15 -0.74 -11.69
C ASP A 108 -2.87 0.11 -11.66
N ARG A 109 -2.67 0.89 -10.59
CA ARG A 109 -1.46 1.70 -10.40
C ARG A 109 -0.19 0.85 -10.47
N PHE A 110 -0.14 -0.26 -9.74
CA PHE A 110 1.04 -1.13 -9.72
C PHE A 110 1.21 -1.94 -11.01
N ALA A 111 0.13 -2.21 -11.75
CA ALA A 111 0.20 -2.84 -13.06
C ALA A 111 0.85 -1.92 -14.11
N GLN A 112 0.57 -0.61 -14.07
CA GLN A 112 1.17 0.39 -14.97
C GLN A 112 2.68 0.56 -14.73
N ASP A 113 3.13 0.51 -13.48
CA ASP A 113 4.56 0.66 -13.15
C ASP A 113 5.40 -0.55 -13.63
N GLN A 114 4.82 -1.76 -13.68
CA GLN A 114 5.48 -2.93 -14.27
C GLN A 114 5.46 -2.96 -15.81
N ALA A 115 4.78 -2.02 -16.48
CA ALA A 115 4.78 -1.90 -17.94
C ALA A 115 5.92 -1.01 -18.49
N LYS A 116 6.66 -0.32 -17.60
CA LYS A 116 7.77 0.58 -17.98
C LYS A 116 9.15 -0.09 -17.95
N VAL A 117 9.21 -1.42 -17.85
CA VAL A 117 10.43 -2.24 -17.92
C VAL A 117 10.49 -2.96 -19.26
#